data_AF-A0A8P4GGS5-F1
#
_entry.id   AF-A0A8P4GGS5-F1
#
_cell.length_a   1.000
_cell.length_b   1.000
_cell.length_c   1.000
_cell.angle_alpha   90.00
_cell.angle_beta   90.00
_cell.angle_gamma   90.00
#
_symmetry.space_group_name_H-M   'P 1'
#
loop_
_entity.id
_entity.type
_entity.pdbx_description
1 polymer ?
#
loop_
_entity_poly.entity_id
_entity_poly.type
_entity_poly.pdbx_seq_one_letter_code
_entity_poly.pdbx_strand_id
1 'polypeptide(L)'
;MQYQWPEDDDFDLPTGVLRLDLPEPVSGRRYIMYHGTCRKTVKSILASGFRLSEDGMLGRGVYLSRDLDKASRYPLDHCESDKVVIKVIVDVGKVKAINYQGHPLQTTWHDDGYDTAWVPPKCGMVPSGLEEDCVWDPRRIQIIGTIHPHQVQASGGSLGYHVEASGGSPEYQWVEDDFELPAGVGRLDLPEPVSGKTYVMYHGTTRQNAQSIKASGFRQSADGMLGRGVYLSRDLEKASHYPIDHPESDRVVIKVQVNVGKVITIKRQGHPLQKTWHDHGYDTAWVPPKCGMVPSGLEENCVWDPQSNPDS
;
A
#
# COMPACT_ATOMS: atom_id res chain seq x y z
N MET A 1 -0.92 24.44 -6.27
CA MET A 1 -0.27 23.13 -6.02
C MET A 1 -1.37 22.10 -6.04
N GLN A 2 -1.31 21.14 -6.96
CA GLN A 2 -2.24 20.02 -6.98
C GLN A 2 -1.64 18.92 -6.10
N TYR A 3 -2.45 18.19 -5.35
CA TYR A 3 -2.00 17.03 -4.58
C TYR A 3 -2.63 15.78 -5.19
N GLN A 4 -1.84 14.71 -5.33
CA GLN A 4 -2.32 13.42 -5.85
C GLN A 4 -2.29 12.36 -4.75
N TRP A 5 -3.31 11.50 -4.76
CA TRP A 5 -3.50 10.39 -3.84
C TRP A 5 -3.27 9.09 -4.61
N PRO A 6 -2.34 8.23 -4.19
CA PRO A 6 -2.12 6.96 -4.88
C PRO A 6 -3.32 6.05 -4.61
N GLU A 7 -4.04 5.67 -5.68
CA GLU A 7 -4.93 4.53 -5.62
C GLU A 7 -4.09 3.26 -5.50
N ASP A 8 -4.12 2.64 -4.33
CA ASP A 8 -3.63 1.29 -4.16
C ASP A 8 -4.55 0.35 -4.94
N ASP A 9 -4.25 0.11 -6.21
CA ASP A 9 -4.88 -0.94 -7.00
C ASP A 9 -4.40 -2.35 -6.63
N ASP A 10 -3.50 -2.47 -5.64
CA ASP A 10 -2.64 -3.64 -5.51
C ASP A 10 -2.78 -4.44 -4.21
N PHE A 11 -3.96 -5.00 -3.98
CA PHE A 11 -4.12 -6.01 -2.93
C PHE A 11 -5.04 -7.11 -3.45
N ASP A 12 -4.55 -8.36 -3.47
CA ASP A 12 -5.44 -9.51 -3.49
C ASP A 12 -6.37 -9.36 -2.29
N LEU A 13 -7.64 -9.07 -2.57
CA LEU A 13 -8.64 -8.91 -1.52
C LEU A 13 -8.66 -10.19 -0.70
N PRO A 14 -8.51 -10.12 0.63
CA PRO A 14 -8.61 -11.31 1.47
C PRO A 14 -9.90 -12.06 1.12
N THR A 15 -9.87 -13.39 1.14
CA THR A 15 -11.00 -14.23 0.69
C THR A 15 -12.33 -13.72 1.27
N GLY A 16 -13.25 -13.29 0.41
CA GLY A 16 -14.56 -12.76 0.79
C GLY A 16 -14.62 -11.24 1.05
N VAL A 17 -13.58 -10.47 0.75
CA VAL A 17 -13.59 -8.99 0.72
C VAL A 17 -13.91 -8.52 -0.70
N LEU A 18 -14.77 -7.52 -0.83
CA LEU A 18 -15.22 -6.94 -2.10
C LEU A 18 -14.64 -5.52 -2.29
N ARG A 19 -14.30 -5.17 -3.53
CA ARG A 19 -13.96 -3.80 -3.94
C ARG A 19 -15.17 -3.10 -4.58
N LEU A 20 -14.98 -1.80 -4.81
CA LEU A 20 -15.82 -0.73 -5.36
C LEU A 20 -16.81 -1.04 -6.51
N ASP A 21 -16.96 -2.28 -6.94
CA ASP A 21 -17.73 -2.64 -8.14
C ASP A 21 -19.25 -2.73 -7.90
N LEU A 22 -19.70 -2.64 -6.64
CA LEU A 22 -21.12 -2.70 -6.26
C LEU A 22 -21.64 -1.32 -5.82
N PRO A 23 -22.75 -0.83 -6.39
CA PRO A 23 -23.31 0.48 -6.04
C PRO A 23 -23.80 0.54 -4.58
N GLU A 24 -24.25 -0.58 -4.01
CA GLU A 24 -24.76 -0.72 -2.65
C GLU A 24 -23.97 -1.77 -1.86
N PRO A 25 -23.61 -1.49 -0.59
CA PRO A 25 -23.05 -2.49 0.31
C PRO A 25 -24.06 -3.60 0.61
N VAL A 26 -23.63 -4.84 0.41
CA VAL A 26 -24.42 -6.04 0.69
C VAL A 26 -24.18 -6.46 2.13
N SER A 27 -25.25 -6.72 2.88
CA SER A 27 -25.15 -7.18 4.26
C SER A 27 -24.34 -8.48 4.39
N GLY A 28 -23.58 -8.60 5.48
CA GLY A 28 -22.73 -9.74 5.80
C GLY A 28 -21.46 -9.85 4.94
N ARG A 29 -21.10 -8.79 4.20
CA ARG A 29 -19.88 -8.73 3.41
C ARG A 29 -18.80 -7.90 4.09
N ARG A 30 -17.59 -8.03 3.56
CA ARG A 30 -16.45 -7.20 3.94
C ARG A 30 -16.01 -6.34 2.78
N TYR A 31 -15.66 -5.09 3.05
CA TYR A 31 -15.25 -4.11 2.03
C TYR A 31 -13.96 -3.41 2.41
N ILE A 32 -13.21 -2.98 1.41
CA ILE A 32 -12.17 -1.97 1.59
C ILE A 32 -12.85 -0.60 1.68
N MET A 33 -12.52 0.15 2.72
CA MET A 33 -12.98 1.53 2.94
C MET A 33 -11.82 2.41 3.41
N TYR A 34 -12.10 3.70 3.50
CA TYR A 34 -11.14 4.76 3.75
C TYR A 34 -11.68 5.74 4.78
N HIS A 35 -10.83 6.13 5.73
CA HIS A 35 -11.12 7.15 6.75
C HIS A 35 -10.11 8.29 6.64
N GLY A 36 -10.57 9.47 6.21
CA GLY A 36 -9.75 10.67 6.19
C GLY A 36 -9.60 11.30 7.56
N THR A 37 -8.37 11.57 7.98
CA THR A 37 -8.06 12.19 9.26
C THR A 37 -6.72 12.92 9.21
N CYS A 38 -6.22 13.45 10.33
CA CYS A 38 -4.93 14.14 10.37
C CYS A 38 -3.83 13.28 11.00
N ARG A 39 -2.55 13.63 10.74
CA ARG A 39 -1.37 12.91 11.25
C ARG A 39 -1.40 12.67 12.75
N LYS A 40 -1.89 13.64 13.53
CA LYS A 40 -2.02 13.51 15.00
C LYS A 40 -3.03 12.42 15.38
N THR A 41 -4.18 12.41 14.73
CA THR A 41 -5.28 11.49 15.03
C THR A 41 -4.96 10.06 14.57
N VAL A 42 -4.27 9.89 13.43
CA VAL A 42 -3.79 8.57 12.97
C VAL A 42 -3.00 7.86 14.06
N LYS A 43 -2.06 8.53 14.72
CA LYS A 43 -1.25 7.92 15.80
C LYS A 43 -2.12 7.35 16.93
N SER A 44 -3.19 8.07 17.31
CA SER A 44 -4.12 7.61 18.34
C SER A 44 -4.94 6.41 17.86
N ILE A 45 -5.39 6.42 16.60
CA ILE A 45 -6.20 5.35 16.03
C ILE A 45 -5.37 4.07 15.86
N LEU A 46 -4.12 4.18 15.41
CA LEU A 46 -3.21 3.03 15.29
C LEU A 46 -2.88 2.42 16.67
N ALA A 47 -2.70 3.24 17.70
CA ALA A 47 -2.36 2.76 19.03
C ALA A 47 -3.54 2.17 19.82
N SER A 48 -4.76 2.69 19.62
CA SER A 48 -5.91 2.36 20.47
C SER A 48 -7.18 1.93 19.72
N GLY A 49 -7.10 1.80 18.40
CA GLY A 49 -8.24 1.53 17.54
C GLY A 49 -9.12 2.77 17.29
N PHE A 50 -10.12 2.60 16.43
CA PHE A 50 -11.14 3.62 16.21
C PHE A 50 -12.02 3.82 17.45
N ARG A 51 -12.47 5.06 17.63
CA ARG A 51 -13.48 5.43 18.64
C ARG A 51 -14.70 5.98 17.92
N LEU A 52 -15.87 5.79 18.54
CA LEU A 52 -17.09 6.36 18.03
C LEU A 52 -17.01 7.88 18.06
N SER A 53 -17.39 8.50 16.95
CA SER A 53 -17.76 9.92 16.98
C SER A 53 -18.93 10.10 17.94
N GLU A 54 -18.95 11.22 18.66
CA GLU A 54 -20.04 11.58 19.58
C GLU A 54 -21.30 12.03 18.82
N ASP A 55 -21.13 12.48 17.57
CA ASP A 55 -22.22 12.99 16.73
C ASP A 55 -21.91 12.83 15.22
N GLY A 56 -22.89 13.12 14.37
CA GLY A 56 -22.77 13.17 12.93
C GLY A 56 -24.12 12.97 12.23
N MET A 57 -24.14 13.10 10.90
CA MET A 57 -25.39 13.03 10.12
C MET A 57 -26.12 11.67 10.23
N LEU A 58 -25.41 10.60 10.59
CA LEU A 58 -25.92 9.26 10.85
C LEU A 58 -25.87 8.89 12.34
N GLY A 59 -25.67 9.89 13.22
CA GLY A 59 -25.47 9.68 14.65
C GLY A 59 -24.07 9.18 14.98
N ARG A 60 -23.95 8.50 16.12
CA ARG A 60 -22.69 7.99 16.66
C ARG A 60 -22.19 6.80 15.85
N GLY A 61 -20.88 6.80 15.55
CA GLY A 61 -20.26 5.73 14.76
C GLY A 61 -18.88 6.11 14.25
N VAL A 62 -18.25 5.19 13.51
CA VAL A 62 -17.03 5.45 12.75
C VAL A 62 -17.41 5.69 11.30
N TYR A 63 -17.11 6.89 10.81
CA TYR A 63 -17.46 7.32 9.46
C TYR A 63 -16.38 6.92 8.46
N LEU A 64 -16.81 6.32 7.37
CA LEU A 64 -15.98 5.70 6.36
C LEU A 64 -16.53 6.03 4.97
N SER A 65 -15.64 5.97 3.98
CA SER A 65 -15.98 6.12 2.58
C SER A 65 -15.38 4.96 1.80
N ARG A 66 -16.12 4.40 0.86
CA ARG A 66 -15.60 3.46 -0.14
C ARG A 66 -14.79 4.20 -1.21
N ASP A 67 -14.97 5.51 -1.34
CA ASP A 67 -14.25 6.41 -2.24
C ASP A 67 -13.03 7.05 -1.53
N LEU A 68 -11.83 6.77 -2.04
CA LEU A 68 -10.56 7.33 -1.53
C LEU A 68 -10.50 8.85 -1.73
N ASP A 69 -10.91 9.35 -2.90
CA ASP A 69 -10.93 10.77 -3.23
C ASP A 69 -11.92 11.56 -2.37
N LYS A 70 -12.99 10.91 -1.88
CA LYS A 70 -13.85 11.50 -0.85
C LYS A 70 -13.11 11.55 0.48
N ALA A 71 -12.58 10.41 0.94
CA ALA A 71 -11.94 10.31 2.25
C ALA A 71 -10.77 11.28 2.38
N SER A 72 -9.98 11.41 1.32
CA SER A 72 -8.78 12.25 1.27
C SER A 72 -9.02 13.75 1.46
N ARG A 73 -10.26 14.21 1.28
CA ARG A 73 -10.64 15.62 1.50
C ARG A 73 -10.67 15.97 2.98
N TYR A 74 -10.79 14.97 3.86
CA TYR A 74 -10.94 15.18 5.29
C TYR A 74 -9.60 15.13 6.04
N PRO A 75 -9.45 15.96 7.09
CA PRO A 75 -10.42 16.94 7.59
C PRO A 75 -10.47 18.19 6.69
N LEU A 76 -11.65 18.82 6.55
CA LEU A 76 -11.85 19.92 5.59
C LEU A 76 -11.02 21.17 5.91
N ASP A 77 -10.79 21.45 7.19
CA ASP A 77 -10.07 22.64 7.67
C ASP A 77 -8.57 22.41 7.89
N HIS A 78 -8.01 21.32 7.35
CA HIS A 78 -6.59 20.99 7.45
C HIS A 78 -5.86 21.23 6.14
N CYS A 79 -4.58 21.62 6.22
CA CYS A 79 -3.72 21.67 5.05
C CYS A 79 -3.46 20.26 4.52
N GLU A 80 -3.31 20.11 3.20
CA GLU A 80 -3.12 18.81 2.54
C GLU A 80 -1.97 18.03 3.19
N SER A 81 -0.84 18.64 3.51
CA SER A 81 0.31 17.97 4.14
C SER A 81 0.05 17.34 5.52
N ASP A 82 -1.00 17.77 6.23
CA ASP A 82 -1.42 17.22 7.51
C ASP A 82 -2.49 16.12 7.37
N LYS A 83 -3.10 15.97 6.19
CA LYS A 83 -4.11 14.94 5.92
C LYS A 83 -3.45 13.57 5.75
N VAL A 84 -4.17 12.55 6.21
CA VAL A 84 -3.82 11.14 6.08
C VAL A 84 -5.11 10.36 5.89
N VAL A 85 -5.11 9.38 5.00
CA VAL A 85 -6.23 8.45 4.87
C VAL A 85 -5.83 7.12 5.49
N ILE A 86 -6.66 6.59 6.38
CA ILE A 86 -6.51 5.23 6.91
C ILE A 86 -7.31 4.29 6.01
N LYS A 87 -6.65 3.29 5.45
CA LYS A 87 -7.26 2.22 4.66
C LYS A 87 -7.64 1.06 5.58
N VAL A 88 -8.86 0.56 5.45
CA VAL A 88 -9.43 -0.43 6.36
C VAL A 88 -10.18 -1.54 5.62
N ILE A 89 -10.28 -2.72 6.24
CA ILE A 89 -11.28 -3.75 5.91
C ILE A 89 -12.42 -3.61 6.92
N VAL A 90 -13.64 -3.57 6.43
CA VAL A 90 -14.85 -3.35 7.25
C VAL A 90 -15.79 -4.52 7.06
N ASP A 91 -16.14 -5.22 8.14
CA ASP A 91 -17.31 -6.11 8.18
C ASP A 91 -18.57 -5.29 8.40
N VAL A 92 -19.36 -5.09 7.34
CA VAL A 92 -20.52 -4.20 7.38
C VAL A 92 -21.74 -4.80 8.08
N GLY A 93 -21.70 -6.09 8.45
CA GLY A 93 -22.81 -6.74 9.14
C GLY A 93 -24.17 -6.50 8.47
N LYS A 94 -25.20 -6.19 9.26
CA LYS A 94 -26.51 -5.80 8.73
C LYS A 94 -26.52 -4.31 8.35
N VAL A 95 -26.74 -4.02 7.07
CA VAL A 95 -26.68 -2.65 6.54
C VAL A 95 -28.06 -2.02 6.42
N LYS A 96 -28.18 -0.73 6.77
CA LYS A 96 -29.37 0.09 6.56
C LYS A 96 -29.06 1.27 5.63
N ALA A 97 -29.73 1.32 4.47
CA ALA A 97 -29.72 2.52 3.65
C ALA A 97 -30.51 3.66 4.32
N ILE A 98 -29.88 4.85 4.41
CA ILE A 98 -30.45 6.11 4.88
C ILE A 98 -30.38 7.10 3.71
N ASN A 99 -31.46 7.23 2.97
CA ASN A 99 -31.47 7.83 1.63
C ASN A 99 -32.27 9.15 1.51
N TYR A 100 -32.71 9.75 2.62
CA TYR A 100 -33.33 11.08 2.65
C TYR A 100 -33.23 11.71 4.03
N GLN A 101 -33.22 13.05 4.07
CA GLN A 101 -33.06 13.81 5.31
C GLN A 101 -34.28 13.62 6.21
N GLY A 102 -34.05 13.38 7.50
CA GLY A 102 -35.12 13.07 8.47
C GLY A 102 -35.61 11.63 8.38
N HIS A 103 -34.82 10.71 7.82
CA HIS A 103 -35.14 9.28 7.87
C HIS A 103 -35.37 8.84 9.33
N PRO A 104 -36.43 8.05 9.65
CA PRO A 104 -36.76 7.69 11.03
C PRO A 104 -35.62 7.05 11.83
N LEU A 105 -34.77 6.30 11.14
CA LEU A 105 -33.58 5.65 11.70
C LEU A 105 -32.27 6.40 11.44
N GLN A 106 -32.31 7.66 11.00
CA GLN A 106 -31.11 8.38 10.55
C GLN A 106 -29.97 8.33 11.57
N THR A 107 -30.27 8.50 12.86
CA THR A 107 -29.26 8.48 13.94
C THR A 107 -29.43 7.33 14.94
N THR A 108 -30.45 6.49 14.79
CA THR A 108 -30.85 5.43 15.74
C THR A 108 -30.89 4.02 15.13
N TRP A 109 -30.42 3.86 13.89
CA TRP A 109 -30.39 2.58 13.18
C TRP A 109 -29.71 1.44 13.97
N HIS A 110 -28.74 1.75 14.83
CA HIS A 110 -28.05 0.74 15.65
C HIS A 110 -28.95 0.16 16.75
N ASP A 111 -29.92 0.92 17.27
CA ASP A 111 -30.92 0.44 18.24
C ASP A 111 -31.84 -0.63 17.62
N ASP A 112 -32.03 -0.56 16.30
CA ASP A 112 -32.81 -1.51 15.50
C ASP A 112 -31.98 -2.73 15.03
N GLY A 113 -30.76 -2.89 15.57
CA GLY A 113 -29.88 -4.02 15.31
C GLY A 113 -29.20 -4.00 13.95
N TYR A 114 -29.01 -2.82 13.35
CA TYR A 114 -28.14 -2.64 12.19
C TYR A 114 -26.71 -2.34 12.64
N ASP A 115 -25.73 -2.85 11.90
CA ASP A 115 -24.30 -2.71 12.19
C ASP A 115 -23.67 -1.52 11.46
N THR A 116 -24.22 -1.18 10.29
CA THR A 116 -23.78 -0.08 9.44
C THR A 116 -24.98 0.68 8.88
N ALA A 117 -24.99 2.00 9.00
CA ALA A 117 -25.84 2.87 8.17
C ALA A 117 -25.07 3.32 6.93
N TRP A 118 -25.74 3.32 5.79
CA TRP A 118 -25.17 3.67 4.50
C TRP A 118 -25.98 4.77 3.81
N VAL A 119 -25.31 5.82 3.33
CA VAL A 119 -25.90 6.89 2.53
C VAL A 119 -25.59 6.61 1.06
N PRO A 120 -26.60 6.38 0.20
CA PRO A 120 -26.38 6.16 -1.23
C PRO A 120 -25.85 7.41 -1.93
N PRO A 121 -25.05 7.25 -3.01
CA PRO A 121 -24.64 8.38 -3.82
C PRO A 121 -25.87 9.08 -4.43
N LYS A 122 -25.80 10.41 -4.54
CA LYS A 122 -26.79 11.27 -5.18
C LYS A 122 -28.23 11.17 -4.61
N CYS A 123 -28.39 10.72 -3.36
CA CYS A 123 -29.70 10.67 -2.70
C CYS A 123 -30.14 11.99 -2.04
N GLY A 124 -29.29 13.03 -2.06
CA GLY A 124 -29.61 14.35 -1.50
C GLY A 124 -29.32 14.51 0.00
N MET A 125 -28.77 13.48 0.66
CA MET A 125 -28.37 13.53 2.07
C MET A 125 -27.13 14.40 2.34
N VAL A 126 -26.17 14.42 1.40
CA VAL A 126 -24.94 15.21 1.51
C VAL A 126 -24.77 16.13 0.30
N PRO A 127 -24.31 17.38 0.47
CA PRO A 127 -24.16 18.33 -0.64
C PRO A 127 -23.22 17.84 -1.76
N SER A 128 -22.22 17.02 -1.41
CA SER A 128 -21.29 16.44 -2.39
C SER A 128 -21.94 15.36 -3.27
N GLY A 129 -23.08 14.81 -2.85
CA GLY A 129 -23.73 13.66 -3.48
C GLY A 129 -22.91 12.36 -3.40
N LEU A 130 -21.85 12.31 -2.59
CA LEU A 130 -21.00 11.14 -2.43
C LEU A 130 -21.51 10.23 -1.30
N GLU A 131 -21.29 8.94 -1.43
CA GLU A 131 -21.76 7.92 -0.49
C GLU A 131 -21.02 7.96 0.85
N GLU A 132 -21.62 7.45 1.93
CA GLU A 132 -21.00 7.44 3.26
C GLU A 132 -21.46 6.24 4.08
N ASP A 133 -20.53 5.57 4.74
CA ASP A 133 -20.79 4.48 5.67
C ASP A 133 -20.54 4.96 7.11
N CYS A 134 -21.41 4.59 8.04
CA CYS A 134 -21.24 4.81 9.46
C CYS A 134 -21.39 3.47 10.19
N VAL A 135 -20.29 3.00 10.78
CA VAL A 135 -20.20 1.68 11.44
C VAL A 135 -20.32 1.85 12.94
N TRP A 136 -21.18 1.06 13.58
CA TRP A 136 -21.50 1.22 15.01
C TRP A 136 -20.44 0.63 15.92
N ASP A 137 -19.86 -0.52 15.57
CA ASP A 137 -18.88 -1.20 16.41
C ASP A 137 -17.48 -1.12 15.77
N PRO A 138 -16.53 -0.36 16.38
CA PRO A 138 -15.17 -0.23 15.85
C PRO A 138 -14.43 -1.57 15.69
N ARG A 139 -14.84 -2.62 16.42
CA ARG A 139 -14.24 -3.97 16.31
C ARG A 139 -14.48 -4.63 14.95
N ARG A 140 -15.43 -4.11 14.17
CA ARG A 140 -15.70 -4.52 12.78
C ARG A 140 -14.73 -3.93 11.76
N ILE A 141 -13.82 -3.05 12.20
CA ILE A 141 -12.91 -2.29 11.34
C ILE A 141 -11.48 -2.74 11.61
N GLN A 142 -10.85 -3.33 10.60
CA GLN A 142 -9.45 -3.72 10.62
C GLN A 142 -8.63 -2.71 9.83
N ILE A 143 -7.66 -2.07 10.49
CA ILE A 143 -6.71 -1.17 9.82
C ILE A 143 -5.71 -2.01 9.02
N ILE A 144 -5.51 -1.63 7.75
CA ILE A 144 -4.58 -2.32 6.85
C ILE A 144 -3.54 -1.40 6.23
N GLY A 145 -3.64 -0.08 6.41
CA GLY A 145 -2.60 0.86 5.99
C GLY A 145 -2.97 2.34 6.15
N THR A 146 -2.01 3.20 5.83
CA THR A 146 -2.15 4.66 5.76
C THR A 146 -1.71 5.16 4.39
N ILE A 147 -2.34 6.24 3.91
CA ILE A 147 -2.08 6.87 2.62
C ILE A 147 -1.85 8.37 2.86
N HIS A 148 -0.80 8.92 2.25
CA HIS A 148 -0.38 10.30 2.41
C HIS A 148 -0.46 11.09 1.08
N PRO A 149 -0.76 12.41 1.14
CA PRO A 149 -0.85 13.26 -0.04
C PRO A 149 0.53 13.62 -0.62
N HIS A 150 0.63 13.65 -1.95
CA HIS A 150 1.86 14.03 -2.68
C HIS A 150 1.75 15.46 -3.22
N GLN A 151 2.78 16.29 -3.02
CA GLN A 151 2.78 17.69 -3.48
C GLN A 151 3.18 17.81 -4.97
N VAL A 152 2.34 18.40 -5.82
CA VAL A 152 2.64 18.71 -7.23
C VAL A 152 2.79 20.23 -7.41
N GLN A 153 3.96 20.70 -7.86
CA GLN A 153 4.16 22.11 -8.21
C GLN A 153 3.69 22.42 -9.64
N ALA A 154 3.01 23.55 -9.78
CA ALA A 154 2.47 24.04 -11.04
C ALA A 154 3.50 24.92 -11.77
N SER A 155 3.58 24.72 -13.08
CA SER A 155 4.41 25.43 -14.05
C SER A 155 4.07 26.92 -14.21
N GLY A 156 5.09 27.78 -14.32
CA GLY A 156 4.99 29.13 -14.90
C GLY A 156 6.25 29.98 -14.68
N GLY A 157 7.15 30.03 -15.69
CA GLY A 157 8.42 30.79 -15.70
C GLY A 157 8.26 32.32 -15.78
N SER A 158 9.23 33.14 -15.33
CA SER A 158 10.54 33.51 -15.94
C SER A 158 10.46 34.99 -16.39
N LEU A 159 11.34 35.97 -16.11
CA LEU A 159 12.73 36.05 -15.61
C LEU A 159 13.02 37.49 -15.12
N GLY A 160 13.98 37.68 -14.20
CA GLY A 160 14.81 38.89 -14.12
C GLY A 160 14.55 39.80 -12.91
N TYR A 161 15.39 39.68 -11.87
CA TYR A 161 15.13 40.11 -10.49
C TYR A 161 13.94 39.33 -9.88
N HIS A 162 14.26 38.58 -8.82
CA HIS A 162 13.58 37.37 -8.33
C HIS A 162 13.80 36.10 -9.19
N VAL A 163 14.37 35.10 -8.50
CA VAL A 163 14.39 33.63 -8.70
C VAL A 163 14.30 33.15 -10.14
N GLU A 164 15.36 32.54 -10.68
CA GLU A 164 15.32 31.30 -11.49
C GLU A 164 16.72 30.67 -11.53
N ALA A 165 16.85 29.49 -10.93
CA ALA A 165 18.02 28.61 -11.09
C ALA A 165 17.55 27.38 -11.85
N SER A 166 18.08 27.20 -13.05
CA SER A 166 17.95 26.00 -13.85
C SER A 166 18.82 24.88 -13.30
N GLY A 167 18.35 23.65 -13.48
CA GLY A 167 19.21 22.51 -13.74
C GLY A 167 19.61 21.64 -12.55
N GLY A 168 18.69 21.37 -11.63
CA GLY A 168 18.77 20.21 -10.74
C GLY A 168 17.58 19.30 -10.98
N SER A 169 17.80 18.16 -11.63
CA SER A 169 16.84 17.05 -11.72
C SER A 169 16.39 16.64 -10.30
N PRO A 170 15.08 16.62 -9.96
CA PRO A 170 14.66 16.12 -8.67
C PRO A 170 14.42 14.60 -8.76
N GLU A 171 15.22 13.86 -8.00
CA GLU A 171 15.04 12.42 -7.72
C GLU A 171 13.74 12.17 -6.94
N TYR A 172 13.13 11.03 -7.25
CA TYR A 172 11.87 10.54 -6.68
C TYR A 172 12.18 9.70 -5.43
N GLN A 173 11.66 10.06 -4.27
CA GLN A 173 11.93 9.32 -3.03
C GLN A 173 10.72 8.53 -2.53
N TRP A 174 10.91 7.23 -2.33
CA TRP A 174 9.90 6.28 -1.86
C TRP A 174 10.15 5.96 -0.40
N VAL A 175 9.14 6.09 0.45
CA VAL A 175 9.27 5.80 1.89
C VAL A 175 8.30 4.68 2.28
N GLU A 176 8.80 3.68 2.99
CA GLU A 176 7.96 2.64 3.59
C GLU A 176 7.15 3.24 4.75
N ASP A 177 5.85 2.93 4.80
CA ASP A 177 5.03 3.23 5.97
C ASP A 177 5.07 2.04 6.95
N ASP A 178 5.35 2.35 8.21
CA ASP A 178 5.67 1.40 9.26
C ASP A 178 4.46 0.56 9.72
N PHE A 179 4.47 -0.75 9.46
CA PHE A 179 3.50 -1.70 10.04
C PHE A 179 4.19 -2.93 10.65
N GLU A 180 3.62 -3.43 11.75
CA GLU A 180 4.07 -4.65 12.42
C GLU A 180 4.01 -5.85 11.46
N LEU A 181 5.10 -6.60 11.43
CA LEU A 181 5.24 -7.75 10.56
C LEU A 181 4.46 -8.96 11.12
N PRO A 182 3.94 -9.85 10.24
CA PRO A 182 3.37 -11.12 10.67
C PRO A 182 4.33 -11.90 11.58
N ALA A 183 3.81 -12.67 12.53
CA ALA A 183 4.62 -13.49 13.42
C ALA A 183 5.58 -14.40 12.62
N GLY A 184 6.89 -14.23 12.82
CA GLY A 184 7.94 -14.98 12.11
C GLY A 184 8.56 -14.25 10.91
N VAL A 185 8.00 -13.12 10.49
CA VAL A 185 8.55 -12.24 9.44
C VAL A 185 9.43 -11.18 10.12
N GLY A 186 10.68 -11.06 9.67
CA GLY A 186 11.66 -10.13 10.25
C GLY A 186 11.72 -8.80 9.49
N ARG A 187 11.86 -7.68 10.23
CA ARG A 187 12.07 -6.35 9.68
C ARG A 187 13.57 -6.09 9.55
N LEU A 188 13.90 -5.09 8.74
CA LEU A 188 15.18 -4.86 8.08
C LEU A 188 16.37 -4.47 9.01
N ASP A 189 16.50 -5.04 10.20
CA ASP A 189 17.57 -4.66 11.14
C ASP A 189 18.82 -5.56 11.04
N LEU A 190 18.78 -6.60 10.18
CA LEU A 190 19.88 -7.57 10.03
C LEU A 190 20.75 -7.26 8.79
N PRO A 191 22.09 -7.14 8.97
CA PRO A 191 23.00 -6.80 7.88
C PRO A 191 23.11 -7.89 6.80
N GLU A 192 22.73 -9.13 7.09
CA GLU A 192 22.76 -10.27 6.18
C GLU A 192 21.46 -11.09 6.32
N PRO A 193 20.83 -11.53 5.20
CA PRO A 193 19.68 -12.42 5.24
C PRO A 193 20.03 -13.77 5.89
N VAL A 194 19.16 -14.23 6.78
CA VAL A 194 19.29 -15.51 7.48
C VAL A 194 18.55 -16.58 6.70
N SER A 195 19.21 -17.72 6.48
CA SER A 195 18.60 -18.84 5.77
C SER A 195 17.32 -19.34 6.46
N GLY A 196 16.30 -19.67 5.66
CA GLY A 196 15.01 -20.19 6.11
C GLY A 196 14.07 -19.14 6.72
N LYS A 197 14.39 -17.85 6.58
CA LYS A 197 13.54 -16.75 7.05
C LYS A 197 12.70 -16.15 5.91
N THR A 198 11.58 -15.57 6.30
CA THR A 198 10.74 -14.79 5.38
C THR A 198 10.96 -13.30 5.61
N TYR A 199 11.18 -12.57 4.51
CA TYR A 199 11.40 -11.13 4.48
C TYR A 199 10.37 -10.46 3.58
N VAL A 200 10.06 -9.20 3.89
CA VAL A 200 9.40 -8.31 2.94
C VAL A 200 10.46 -7.76 1.99
N MET A 201 10.21 -7.86 0.69
CA MET A 201 11.06 -7.33 -0.37
C MET A 201 10.22 -6.64 -1.45
N TYR A 202 10.90 -6.00 -2.39
CA TYR A 202 10.31 -5.13 -3.40
C TYR A 202 10.83 -5.48 -4.79
N HIS A 203 9.93 -5.51 -5.76
CA HIS A 203 10.26 -5.70 -7.18
C HIS A 203 9.76 -4.50 -7.99
N GLY A 204 10.69 -3.71 -8.53
CA GLY A 204 10.37 -2.66 -9.49
C GLY A 204 10.13 -3.22 -10.89
N THR A 205 9.02 -2.86 -11.50
CA THR A 205 8.64 -3.34 -12.83
C THR A 205 7.68 -2.34 -13.51
N THR A 206 7.21 -2.64 -14.71
CA THR A 206 6.21 -1.81 -15.40
C THR A 206 4.79 -2.19 -14.98
N ARG A 207 3.80 -1.30 -15.14
CA ARG A 207 2.39 -1.59 -14.81
C ARG A 207 1.88 -2.86 -15.48
N GLN A 208 2.19 -3.03 -16.76
CA GLN A 208 1.80 -4.22 -17.55
C GLN A 208 2.46 -5.49 -17.03
N ASN A 209 3.74 -5.44 -16.68
CA ASN A 209 4.45 -6.59 -16.11
C ASN A 209 3.93 -6.91 -14.71
N ALA A 210 3.59 -5.91 -13.90
CA ALA A 210 2.97 -6.14 -12.60
C ALA A 210 1.63 -6.87 -12.73
N GLN A 211 0.78 -6.47 -13.68
CA GLN A 211 -0.45 -7.21 -13.98
C GLN A 211 -0.17 -8.67 -14.41
N SER A 212 0.87 -8.88 -15.23
CA SER A 212 1.26 -10.21 -15.69
C SER A 212 1.80 -11.10 -14.56
N ILE A 213 2.57 -10.52 -13.65
CA ILE A 213 3.12 -11.17 -12.45
C ILE A 213 1.99 -11.53 -11.48
N LYS A 214 1.00 -10.65 -11.29
CA LYS A 214 -0.18 -10.97 -10.47
C LYS A 214 -0.99 -12.12 -11.05
N ALA A 215 -1.20 -12.10 -12.37
CA ALA A 215 -2.04 -13.11 -13.04
C ALA A 215 -1.38 -14.49 -13.13
N SER A 216 -0.04 -14.55 -13.24
CA SER A 216 0.67 -15.80 -13.55
C SER A 216 1.88 -16.10 -12.66
N GLY A 217 2.08 -15.33 -11.59
CA GLY A 217 3.24 -15.40 -10.73
C GLY A 217 4.49 -14.75 -11.34
N PHE A 218 5.55 -14.66 -10.53
CA PHE A 218 6.86 -14.23 -11.02
C PHE A 218 7.44 -15.27 -11.98
N ARG A 219 8.17 -14.79 -12.98
CA ARG A 219 8.98 -15.61 -13.88
C ARG A 219 10.44 -15.22 -13.72
N GLN A 220 11.31 -16.22 -13.70
CA GLN A 220 12.75 -15.97 -13.66
C GLN A 220 13.17 -15.15 -14.89
N SER A 221 14.04 -14.17 -14.68
CA SER A 221 14.76 -13.54 -15.78
C SER A 221 15.65 -14.58 -16.47
N ALA A 222 15.93 -14.40 -17.76
CA ALA A 222 16.82 -15.30 -18.49
C ALA A 222 18.29 -15.21 -18.05
N ASP A 223 18.70 -14.03 -17.54
CA ASP A 223 20.03 -13.75 -17.01
C ASP A 223 19.98 -12.52 -16.08
N GLY A 224 21.11 -12.19 -15.46
CA GLY A 224 21.32 -11.05 -14.56
C GLY A 224 22.67 -11.18 -13.85
N MET A 225 23.12 -10.24 -13.03
CA MET A 225 24.45 -10.31 -12.38
C MET A 225 24.73 -11.61 -11.62
N LEU A 226 23.67 -12.21 -11.08
CA LEU A 226 23.65 -13.46 -10.31
C LEU A 226 23.08 -14.64 -11.12
N GLY A 227 22.87 -14.47 -12.42
CA GLY A 227 22.26 -15.46 -13.30
C GLY A 227 20.75 -15.31 -13.36
N ARG A 228 20.08 -16.32 -13.89
CA ARG A 228 18.62 -16.39 -13.96
C ARG A 228 18.01 -16.44 -12.56
N GLY A 229 16.87 -15.77 -12.38
CA GLY A 229 16.11 -15.76 -11.14
C GLY A 229 15.20 -14.53 -11.04
N VAL A 230 14.60 -14.31 -9.88
CA VAL A 230 13.77 -13.13 -9.60
C VAL A 230 14.57 -12.15 -8.76
N TYR A 231 14.79 -10.96 -9.31
CA TYR A 231 15.55 -9.89 -8.65
C TYR A 231 14.66 -9.07 -7.73
N LEU A 232 15.08 -8.98 -6.47
CA LEU A 232 14.34 -8.35 -5.40
C LEU A 232 15.25 -7.45 -4.58
N SER A 233 14.70 -6.34 -4.13
CA SER A 233 15.38 -5.40 -3.25
C SER A 233 14.75 -5.45 -1.87
N ARG A 234 15.57 -5.39 -0.83
CA ARG A 234 15.09 -5.10 0.53
C ARG A 234 14.83 -3.60 0.74
N ASP A 235 15.23 -2.77 -0.22
CA ASP A 235 15.11 -1.32 -0.22
C ASP A 235 14.05 -0.92 -1.27
N LEU A 236 12.95 -0.36 -0.80
CA LEU A 236 11.84 0.13 -1.63
C LEU A 236 12.29 1.24 -2.59
N GLU A 237 13.08 2.19 -2.10
CA GLU A 237 13.62 3.29 -2.90
C GLU A 237 14.51 2.76 -4.00
N LYS A 238 15.35 1.76 -3.72
CA LYS A 238 16.12 1.07 -4.77
C LYS A 238 15.20 0.39 -5.79
N ALA A 239 14.17 -0.33 -5.34
CA ALA A 239 13.30 -1.08 -6.24
C ALA A 239 12.56 -0.18 -7.23
N SER A 240 12.09 0.98 -6.79
CA SER A 240 11.30 1.88 -7.63
C SER A 240 12.04 2.51 -8.81
N HIS A 241 13.37 2.50 -8.78
CA HIS A 241 14.20 2.92 -9.91
C HIS A 241 14.14 1.94 -11.09
N TYR A 242 13.51 0.77 -10.93
CA TYR A 242 13.42 -0.24 -11.96
C TYR A 242 12.04 -0.26 -12.66
N PRO A 243 12.01 -0.46 -13.99
CA PRO A 243 13.16 -0.60 -14.87
C PRO A 243 13.83 0.75 -15.19
N ILE A 244 15.16 0.78 -15.22
CA ILE A 244 15.99 2.00 -15.37
C ILE A 244 15.64 2.78 -16.65
N ASP A 245 15.44 2.07 -17.77
CA ASP A 245 15.18 2.68 -19.08
C ASP A 245 13.68 2.89 -19.37
N HIS A 246 12.83 2.84 -18.34
CA HIS A 246 11.39 3.01 -18.48
C HIS A 246 10.94 4.37 -17.91
N PRO A 247 9.97 5.09 -18.51
CA PRO A 247 9.40 6.28 -17.90
C PRO A 247 8.85 5.99 -16.51
N GLU A 248 9.12 6.89 -15.57
CA GLU A 248 8.74 6.76 -14.16
C GLU A 248 7.24 6.63 -13.95
N SER A 249 6.43 7.25 -14.82
CA SER A 249 4.97 7.16 -14.81
C SER A 249 4.42 5.74 -14.99
N ASP A 250 5.20 4.86 -15.62
CA ASP A 250 4.83 3.46 -15.84
C ASP A 250 5.58 2.48 -14.92
N ARG A 251 6.50 2.97 -14.08
CA ARG A 251 7.13 2.14 -13.05
C ARG A 251 6.17 1.92 -11.90
N VAL A 252 6.17 0.71 -11.37
CA VAL A 252 5.45 0.31 -10.16
C VAL A 252 6.34 -0.62 -9.35
N VAL A 253 6.11 -0.64 -8.03
CA VAL A 253 6.80 -1.57 -7.13
C VAL A 253 5.79 -2.57 -6.57
N ILE A 254 6.11 -3.85 -6.70
CA ILE A 254 5.37 -4.93 -6.05
C ILE A 254 6.05 -5.22 -4.72
N LYS A 255 5.29 -5.14 -3.63
CA LYS A 255 5.71 -5.59 -2.28
C LYS A 255 5.41 -7.08 -2.14
N VAL A 256 6.42 -7.88 -1.79
CA VAL A 256 6.32 -9.34 -1.71
C VAL A 256 6.86 -9.88 -0.39
N GLN A 257 6.28 -10.98 0.09
CA GLN A 257 6.86 -11.79 1.16
C GLN A 257 7.68 -12.92 0.52
N VAL A 258 8.93 -13.07 0.96
CA VAL A 258 9.91 -13.95 0.32
C VAL A 258 10.55 -14.83 1.37
N ASN A 259 10.30 -16.13 1.30
CA ASN A 259 11.11 -17.12 2.03
C ASN A 259 12.44 -17.28 1.28
N VAL A 260 13.54 -16.86 1.89
CA VAL A 260 14.84 -16.86 1.21
C VAL A 260 15.51 -18.24 1.15
N GLY A 261 14.93 -19.25 1.80
CA GLY A 261 15.46 -20.61 1.81
C GLY A 261 16.93 -20.64 2.24
N LYS A 262 17.75 -21.47 1.59
CA LYS A 262 19.19 -21.51 1.79
C LYS A 262 19.87 -20.36 1.02
N VAL A 263 20.52 -19.46 1.74
CA VAL A 263 21.15 -18.26 1.18
C VAL A 263 22.66 -18.48 0.95
N ILE A 264 23.18 -18.00 -0.18
CA ILE A 264 24.62 -17.83 -0.43
C ILE A 264 24.99 -16.37 -0.60
N THR A 265 26.12 -15.99 -0.01
CA THR A 265 26.66 -14.64 -0.09
C THR A 265 27.72 -14.54 -1.19
N ILE A 266 27.50 -13.68 -2.18
CA ILE A 266 28.38 -13.45 -3.32
C ILE A 266 29.02 -12.06 -3.15
N LYS A 267 30.31 -12.01 -2.80
CA LYS A 267 31.00 -10.75 -2.40
C LYS A 267 31.93 -10.15 -3.45
N ARG A 268 32.09 -10.80 -4.61
CA ARG A 268 32.99 -10.34 -5.69
C ARG A 268 32.54 -10.80 -7.06
N GLN A 269 32.88 -10.01 -8.08
CA GLN A 269 32.76 -10.43 -9.48
C GLN A 269 33.67 -11.65 -9.76
N GLY A 270 33.20 -12.57 -10.58
CA GLY A 270 33.88 -13.82 -10.88
C GLY A 270 33.85 -14.84 -9.73
N HIS A 271 32.91 -14.72 -8.78
CA HIS A 271 32.72 -15.75 -7.78
C HIS A 271 32.36 -17.09 -8.46
N PRO A 272 32.93 -18.24 -8.06
CA PRO A 272 32.70 -19.53 -8.75
C PRO A 272 31.22 -19.91 -8.89
N LEU A 273 30.41 -19.51 -7.91
CA LEU A 273 28.97 -19.76 -7.87
C LEU A 273 28.12 -18.55 -8.28
N GLN A 274 28.69 -17.47 -8.82
CA GLN A 274 27.99 -16.22 -9.08
C GLN A 274 26.72 -16.43 -9.93
N LYS A 275 26.77 -17.33 -10.92
CA LYS A 275 25.66 -17.60 -11.86
C LYS A 275 25.03 -18.99 -11.69
N THR A 276 25.62 -19.85 -10.85
CA THR A 276 25.33 -21.30 -10.76
C THR A 276 25.04 -21.77 -9.34
N TRP A 277 24.82 -20.84 -8.41
CA TRP A 277 24.49 -21.13 -7.01
C TRP A 277 23.25 -22.02 -6.87
N HIS A 278 22.25 -21.86 -7.73
CA HIS A 278 21.04 -22.68 -7.74
C HIS A 278 21.33 -24.16 -8.03
N ASP A 279 22.30 -24.47 -8.90
CA ASP A 279 22.74 -25.85 -9.18
C ASP A 279 23.39 -26.52 -7.96
N HIS A 280 23.78 -25.71 -6.95
CA HIS A 280 24.43 -26.15 -5.72
C HIS A 280 23.45 -26.15 -4.52
N GLY A 281 22.15 -26.10 -4.80
CA GLY A 281 21.08 -26.23 -3.81
C GLY A 281 20.90 -25.00 -2.92
N TYR A 282 21.21 -23.81 -3.43
CA TYR A 282 20.86 -22.53 -2.80
C TYR A 282 19.60 -21.96 -3.44
N ASP A 283 18.73 -21.38 -2.61
CA ASP A 283 17.45 -20.79 -3.02
C ASP A 283 17.56 -19.29 -3.29
N THR A 284 18.50 -18.62 -2.62
CA THR A 284 18.77 -17.18 -2.81
C THR A 284 20.27 -16.90 -2.89
N ALA A 285 20.67 -16.11 -3.88
CA ALA A 285 21.97 -15.44 -3.88
C ALA A 285 21.83 -14.00 -3.40
N TRP A 286 22.67 -13.60 -2.46
CA TRP A 286 22.70 -12.25 -1.90
C TRP A 286 24.07 -11.59 -2.10
N VAL A 287 24.06 -10.33 -2.52
CA VAL A 287 25.24 -9.47 -2.65
C VAL A 287 25.21 -8.45 -1.52
N PRO A 288 26.23 -8.39 -0.64
CA PRO A 288 26.27 -7.40 0.43
C PRO A 288 26.42 -5.96 -0.08
N PRO A 289 25.93 -4.97 0.69
CA PRO A 289 26.20 -3.58 0.37
C PRO A 289 27.71 -3.30 0.45
N LYS A 290 28.17 -2.38 -0.39
CA LYS A 290 29.55 -1.85 -0.42
C LYS A 290 30.65 -2.91 -0.64
N CYS A 291 30.32 -4.08 -1.21
CA CYS A 291 31.32 -5.11 -1.57
C CYS A 291 31.96 -4.91 -2.95
N GLY A 292 31.56 -3.87 -3.70
CA GLY A 292 32.13 -3.53 -5.01
C GLY A 292 31.58 -4.35 -6.18
N MET A 293 30.50 -5.12 -6.00
CA MET A 293 29.87 -5.88 -7.09
C MET A 293 28.92 -5.05 -7.96
N VAL A 294 28.20 -4.10 -7.37
CA VAL A 294 27.29 -3.19 -8.08
C VAL A 294 27.80 -1.75 -7.98
N PRO A 295 27.70 -0.92 -9.03
CA PRO A 295 28.15 0.47 -9.01
C PRO A 295 27.47 1.33 -7.93
N SER A 296 26.20 1.05 -7.63
CA SER A 296 25.44 1.75 -6.58
C SER A 296 25.96 1.46 -5.17
N GLY A 297 26.75 0.40 -4.99
CA GLY A 297 27.15 -0.09 -3.67
C GLY A 297 25.99 -0.61 -2.82
N LEU A 298 24.78 -0.73 -3.37
CA LEU A 298 23.63 -1.30 -2.70
C LEU A 298 23.71 -2.83 -2.74
N GLU A 299 22.91 -3.50 -1.93
CA GLU A 299 22.82 -4.96 -1.99
C GLU A 299 21.97 -5.45 -3.16
N GLU A 300 22.04 -6.74 -3.49
CA GLU A 300 21.20 -7.38 -4.52
C GLU A 300 20.71 -8.74 -4.02
N ASN A 301 19.44 -9.08 -4.25
CA ASN A 301 18.90 -10.42 -3.96
C ASN A 301 18.39 -11.03 -5.27
N CYS A 302 18.78 -12.28 -5.54
CA CYS A 302 18.24 -13.06 -6.65
C CYS A 302 17.72 -14.39 -6.11
N VAL A 303 16.41 -14.60 -6.24
CA VAL A 303 15.69 -15.78 -5.74
C VAL A 303 15.46 -16.76 -6.88
N TRP A 304 15.70 -18.05 -6.62
CA TRP A 304 15.61 -19.10 -7.60
C TRP A 304 14.15 -19.44 -7.91
N ASP A 305 13.41 -19.98 -6.93
CA ASP A 305 12.04 -20.43 -7.14
C ASP A 305 11.04 -19.45 -6.51
N PRO A 306 10.23 -18.72 -7.30
CA PRO A 306 9.19 -17.86 -6.77
C PRO A 306 7.98 -18.62 -6.19
N GLN A 307 7.92 -19.96 -6.30
CA GLN A 307 6.80 -20.80 -5.83
C GLN A 307 7.08 -21.54 -4.52
N SER A 308 8.25 -21.41 -3.90
CA SER A 308 8.57 -22.14 -2.67
C SER A 308 7.88 -21.52 -1.44
N ASN A 309 6.56 -21.74 -1.32
CA ASN A 309 5.85 -21.73 -0.05
C ASN A 309 5.88 -23.16 0.50
N PRO A 310 6.46 -23.43 1.68
CA PRO A 310 6.53 -24.78 2.24
C PRO A 310 5.20 -25.32 2.80
N ASP A 311 4.06 -24.66 2.55
CA ASP A 311 2.74 -25.08 3.04
C ASP A 311 1.73 -25.31 1.90
N SER A 312 2.12 -26.16 0.93
CA SER A 312 1.20 -26.88 0.04
C SER A 312 1.34 -28.39 0.25
#